data_AF-A0A7V8SWJ5-F1
#
_entry.id   AF-A0A7V8SWJ5-F1
#
_cell.length_a   1.000
_cell.length_b   1.000
_cell.length_c   1.000
_cell.angle_alpha   90.00
_cell.angle_beta   90.00
_cell.angle_gamma   90.00
#
_symmetry.space_group_name_H-M   'P 1'
#
loop_
_entity.id
_entity.type
_entity.pdbx_description
1 polymer ?
#
loop_
_entity_poly.entity_id
_entity_poly.type
_entity_poly.pdbx_seq_one_letter_code
_entity_poly.pdbx_strand_id
1 'polypeptide(L)'
;MKQTAMLTTASLLTILFMTFHLTGDILFRMSPAGLVNLLALFVFVVQLYGTLVLGGRRAGYIIIFLGSALALVVPVVHMKGTRGVIGGDIGTSSQAFLFVWTILALGITAAFSIILSARALLS
;
A
#
# COMPACT_ATOMS: atom_id res chain seq x y z
N MET A 1 19.51 8.81 -11.22
CA MET A 1 19.66 7.34 -11.26
C MET A 1 18.53 6.76 -12.08
N LYS A 2 18.77 5.76 -12.95
CA LYS A 2 17.67 5.06 -13.62
C LYS A 2 16.75 4.47 -12.54
N GLN A 3 15.44 4.57 -12.68
CA GLN A 3 14.53 3.90 -11.77
C GLN A 3 14.93 2.42 -11.70
N THR A 4 15.35 1.95 -10.52
CA THR A 4 15.84 0.57 -10.41
C THR A 4 14.63 -0.35 -10.55
N ALA A 5 14.76 -1.42 -11.33
CA ALA A 5 13.68 -2.41 -11.49
C ALA A 5 13.13 -2.87 -10.12
N MET A 6 13.99 -2.90 -9.09
CA MET A 6 13.61 -3.14 -7.70
C MET A 6 12.58 -2.13 -7.16
N LEU A 7 12.79 -0.82 -7.32
CA LEU A 7 11.85 0.21 -6.84
C LEU A 7 10.53 0.16 -7.63
N THR A 8 10.60 -0.03 -8.94
CA THR A 8 9.41 -0.17 -9.78
C THR A 8 8.60 -1.39 -9.34
N THR A 9 9.22 -2.57 -9.21
CA THR A 9 8.54 -3.79 -8.78
C THR A 9 7.97 -3.66 -7.38
N ALA A 10 8.74 -3.16 -6.42
CA ALA A 10 8.27 -2.97 -5.05
C ALA A 10 7.07 -2.03 -5.01
N SER A 11 7.12 -0.90 -5.74
CA SER A 11 6.02 0.06 -5.78
C SER A 11 4.77 -0.49 -6.48
N LEU A 12 4.92 -1.28 -7.54
CA LEU A 12 3.78 -1.93 -8.21
C LEU A 12 3.13 -2.97 -7.30
N LEU A 13 3.93 -3.74 -6.56
CA LEU A 13 3.43 -4.67 -5.56
C LEU A 13 2.73 -3.94 -4.41
N THR A 14 3.25 -2.79 -3.94
CA THR A 14 2.56 -1.96 -2.95
C THR A 14 1.19 -1.51 -3.45
N ILE A 15 1.08 -1.05 -4.71
CA ILE A 15 -0.22 -0.69 -5.30
C ILE A 15 -1.15 -1.90 -5.36
N LEU A 16 -0.66 -3.07 -5.79
CA LEU A 16 -1.45 -4.30 -5.85
C LEU A 16 -1.94 -4.74 -4.46
N PHE A 17 -1.08 -4.70 -3.44
CA PHE A 17 -1.49 -5.07 -2.09
C PHE A 17 -2.43 -4.04 -1.46
N MET A 18 -2.33 -2.76 -1.82
CA MET A 18 -3.31 -1.74 -1.42
C MET A 18 -4.70 -2.03 -1.99
N THR A 19 -4.82 -2.57 -3.21
CA THR A 19 -6.15 -2.92 -3.75
C THR A 19 -6.74 -4.17 -3.08
N PHE A 20 -5.92 -5.17 -2.76
CA PHE A 20 -6.36 -6.31 -1.94
C PHE A 20 -6.77 -5.87 -0.53
N HIS A 21 -5.99 -4.99 0.10
CA HIS A 21 -6.30 -4.40 1.40
C HIS A 21 -7.66 -3.69 1.37
N LEU A 22 -7.87 -2.77 0.42
CA LEU A 22 -9.13 -2.06 0.28
C LEU A 22 -10.32 -3.00 0.04
N THR A 23 -10.11 -4.07 -0.73
CA THR A 23 -11.12 -5.11 -0.93
C THR A 23 -11.48 -5.78 0.39
N GLY A 24 -10.48 -6.14 1.20
CA GLY A 24 -10.68 -6.67 2.54
C GLY A 24 -11.43 -5.71 3.45
N ASP A 25 -11.08 -4.42 3.44
CA ASP A 25 -11.77 -3.39 4.22
C ASP A 25 -13.25 -3.31 3.87
N ILE A 26 -13.61 -3.43 2.59
CA ILE A 26 -15.00 -3.45 2.14
C ILE A 26 -15.71 -4.73 2.61
N LEU A 27 -15.09 -5.91 2.42
CA LEU A 27 -15.68 -7.20 2.79
C LEU A 27 -15.91 -7.33 4.30
N PHE A 28 -14.96 -6.86 5.10
CA PHE A 28 -15.06 -6.84 6.57
C PHE A 28 -15.80 -5.61 7.12
N ARG A 29 -16.40 -4.80 6.25
CA ARG A 29 -17.21 -3.62 6.61
C ARG A 29 -16.44 -2.57 7.42
N MET A 30 -15.12 -2.50 7.24
CA MET A 30 -14.25 -1.45 7.76
C MET A 30 -14.24 -0.20 6.85
N SER A 31 -14.60 -0.37 5.57
CA SER A 31 -14.83 0.72 4.61
C SER A 31 -16.22 0.58 3.96
N PRO A 32 -16.93 1.69 3.65
CA PRO A 32 -18.18 1.62 2.90
C PRO A 32 -17.99 1.04 1.50
N ALA A 33 -18.91 0.18 1.06
CA ALA A 33 -19.01 -0.19 -0.34
C ALA A 33 -19.63 0.98 -1.13
N GLY A 34 -18.88 1.61 -2.02
CA GLY A 34 -19.42 2.68 -2.87
C GLY A 34 -18.39 3.63 -3.45
N LEU A 35 -18.89 4.71 -4.05
CA LEU A 35 -18.11 5.72 -4.77
C LEU A 35 -17.10 6.47 -3.91
N VAL A 36 -17.23 6.41 -2.58
CA VAL A 36 -16.24 6.98 -1.64
C VAL A 36 -14.83 6.41 -1.88
N ASN A 37 -14.73 5.16 -2.36
CA ASN A 37 -13.46 4.52 -2.65
C ASN A 37 -12.77 5.07 -3.92
N LEU A 38 -13.46 5.87 -4.76
CA LEU A 38 -12.84 6.49 -5.94
C LEU A 38 -11.66 7.41 -5.59
N LEU A 39 -11.68 8.00 -4.39
CA LEU A 39 -10.53 8.76 -3.89
C LEU A 39 -9.28 7.87 -3.74
N ALA A 40 -9.44 6.66 -3.19
CA ALA A 40 -8.33 5.70 -3.08
C ALA A 40 -7.82 5.27 -4.46
N LEU A 41 -8.72 5.01 -5.42
CA LEU A 41 -8.33 4.71 -6.81
C LEU A 41 -7.53 5.86 -7.43
N PHE A 42 -7.95 7.11 -7.21
CA PHE A 42 -7.21 8.28 -7.69
C PHE A 42 -5.79 8.32 -7.11
N VAL A 43 -5.62 8.07 -5.80
CA VAL A 43 -4.30 7.97 -5.17
C VAL A 43 -3.45 6.86 -5.81
N PHE A 44 -4.04 5.70 -6.11
CA PHE A 44 -3.34 4.61 -6.79
C PHE A 44 -2.90 4.97 -8.20
N VAL A 45 -3.72 5.72 -8.95
CA VAL A 45 -3.37 6.23 -10.28
C VAL A 45 -2.21 7.23 -10.20
N VAL A 46 -2.23 8.16 -9.23
CA VAL A 46 -1.12 9.10 -9.01
C VAL A 46 0.16 8.34 -8.68
N GLN A 47 0.09 7.34 -7.80
CA GLN A 47 1.22 6.49 -7.46
C GLN A 47 1.74 5.74 -8.70
N LEU A 48 0.85 5.13 -9.48
CA LEU A 48 1.20 4.39 -10.70
C LEU A 48 1.87 5.30 -11.74
N TYR A 49 1.40 6.53 -11.88
CA TYR A 49 2.00 7.54 -12.76
C TYR A 49 3.40 7.94 -12.27
N GLY A 50 3.55 8.18 -10.96
CA GLY A 50 4.85 8.41 -10.32
C GLY A 50 5.83 7.27 -10.58
N THR A 51 5.34 6.04 -10.51
CA THR A 51 6.12 4.81 -10.69
C THR A 51 6.47 4.53 -12.14
N LEU A 52 5.54 4.64 -13.09
CA LEU A 52 5.79 4.19 -14.46
C LEU A 52 6.20 5.32 -15.40
N VAL A 53 5.61 6.52 -15.25
CA VAL A 53 5.80 7.63 -16.18
C VAL A 53 6.88 8.60 -15.70
N LEU A 54 6.93 8.85 -14.40
CA LEU A 54 7.93 9.74 -13.78
C LEU A 54 9.16 9.01 -13.24
N GLY A 55 9.31 7.72 -13.57
CA GLY A 55 10.46 6.91 -13.19
C GLY A 55 11.79 7.57 -13.54
N GLY A 56 12.70 7.66 -12.57
CA GLY A 56 14.02 8.29 -12.75
C GLY A 56 14.03 9.80 -12.52
N ARG A 57 12.86 10.43 -12.35
CA ARG A 57 12.74 11.87 -12.02
C ARG A 57 12.50 12.04 -10.52
N ARG A 58 13.02 13.13 -9.95
CA ARG A 58 12.80 13.46 -8.52
C ARG A 58 11.33 13.48 -8.14
N ALA A 59 10.47 14.04 -9.00
CA ALA A 59 9.02 14.05 -8.77
C ALA A 59 8.42 12.63 -8.63
N GLY A 60 8.86 11.67 -9.46
CA GLY A 60 8.43 10.28 -9.35
C GLY A 60 8.84 9.65 -8.03
N TYR A 61 10.08 9.89 -7.58
CA TYR A 61 10.53 9.40 -6.27
C TYR A 61 9.79 10.03 -5.09
N ILE A 62 9.45 11.33 -5.15
CA ILE A 62 8.64 12.00 -4.12
C ILE A 62 7.25 11.36 -4.04
N ILE A 63 6.60 11.13 -5.18
CA ILE A 63 5.29 10.46 -5.24
C ILE A 63 5.41 9.07 -4.63
N ILE A 64 6.39 8.26 -5.07
CA ILE A 64 6.58 6.91 -4.56
C ILE A 64 6.77 6.91 -3.04
N PHE A 65 7.62 7.80 -2.53
CA PHE A 65 7.89 7.93 -1.10
C PHE A 65 6.62 8.24 -0.31
N LEU A 66 5.87 9.28 -0.70
CA LEU A 66 4.66 9.71 0.00
C LEU A 66 3.56 8.65 -0.06
N GLY A 67 3.29 8.06 -1.23
CA GLY A 67 2.28 7.02 -1.35
C GLY A 67 2.66 5.74 -0.59
N SER A 68 3.95 5.39 -0.55
CA SER A 68 4.41 4.25 0.25
C SER A 68 4.35 4.54 1.75
N ALA A 69 4.59 5.78 2.18
CA ALA A 69 4.40 6.19 3.57
C ALA A 69 2.93 6.09 4.00
N LEU A 70 1.99 6.53 3.15
CA LEU A 70 0.56 6.34 3.38
C LEU A 70 0.19 4.85 3.44
N ALA A 71 0.71 4.03 2.53
CA ALA A 71 0.51 2.58 2.55
C ALA A 71 1.04 1.92 3.83
N LEU A 72 2.15 2.41 4.40
CA LEU A 72 2.71 1.88 5.64
C LEU A 72 1.86 2.18 6.88
N VAL A 73 0.97 3.18 6.82
CA VAL A 73 0.00 3.46 7.89
C VAL A 73 -1.00 2.29 8.03
N VAL A 74 -1.33 1.62 6.93
CA VAL A 74 -2.35 0.55 6.90
C VAL A 74 -2.00 -0.60 7.88
N PRO A 75 -0.81 -1.25 7.81
CA PRO A 75 -0.43 -2.24 8.80
C PRO A 75 -0.49 -1.73 10.24
N VAL A 76 -0.06 -0.49 10.49
CA VAL A 76 -0.09 0.10 11.84
C VAL A 76 -1.52 0.21 12.35
N VAL A 77 -2.46 0.67 11.51
CA VAL A 77 -3.88 0.83 11.90
C VAL A 77 -4.52 -0.53 12.17
N HIS A 78 -4.36 -1.51 11.28
CA HIS A 78 -5.03 -2.81 11.42
C HIS A 78 -4.40 -3.72 12.48
N MET A 79 -3.11 -3.54 12.79
CA MET A 79 -2.44 -4.37 13.80
C MET A 79 -2.46 -3.75 15.21
N LYS A 80 -2.90 -2.50 15.36
CA LYS A 80 -2.96 -1.80 16.66
C LYS A 80 -4.32 -2.00 17.34
N GLY A 81 -4.32 -2.47 18.58
CA GLY A 81 -5.50 -2.52 19.48
C GLY A 81 -5.96 -3.92 19.87
N THR A 82 -6.83 -4.01 20.88
CA THR A 82 -7.40 -5.27 21.42
C THR A 82 -8.32 -6.01 20.45
N ARG A 83 -8.66 -5.38 19.31
CA ARG A 83 -9.43 -5.94 18.20
C ARG A 83 -8.71 -5.82 16.85
N GLY A 84 -7.37 -5.94 16.82
CA GLY A 84 -6.59 -5.89 15.57
C GLY A 84 -7.02 -6.95 14.54
N VAL A 85 -6.18 -7.27 13.55
CA VAL A 85 -6.51 -8.22 12.47
C VAL A 85 -7.14 -9.56 12.94
N ILE A 86 -6.91 -9.96 14.20
CA ILE A 86 -7.35 -11.23 14.79
C ILE A 86 -8.56 -11.05 15.76
N GLY A 87 -9.04 -9.84 16.03
CA GLY A 87 -10.12 -9.60 16.98
C GLY A 87 -11.51 -9.55 16.35
N GLY A 88 -12.50 -10.15 17.02
CA GLY A 88 -13.91 -10.15 16.57
C GLY A 88 -14.17 -11.12 15.41
N ASP A 89 -15.13 -10.80 14.54
CA ASP A 89 -15.60 -11.66 13.44
C ASP A 89 -14.58 -11.89 12.31
N ILE A 90 -13.50 -11.09 12.28
CA ILE A 90 -12.44 -11.25 11.27
C ILE A 90 -11.64 -12.54 11.57
N GLY A 91 -11.25 -12.78 12.83
CA GLY A 91 -10.39 -13.91 13.19
C GLY A 91 -10.98 -15.30 12.94
N THR A 92 -12.30 -15.40 12.70
CA THR A 92 -13.02 -16.66 12.46
C THR A 92 -13.36 -16.90 10.98
N SER A 93 -13.09 -15.94 10.10
CA SER A 93 -13.38 -16.04 8.66
C SER A 93 -12.25 -16.70 7.88
N SER A 94 -12.58 -17.53 6.89
CA SER A 94 -11.59 -18.07 5.93
C SER A 94 -10.88 -16.98 5.12
N GLN A 95 -11.51 -15.80 4.99
CA GLN A 95 -10.96 -14.65 4.27
C GLN A 95 -9.89 -13.90 5.11
N ALA A 96 -9.84 -14.14 6.42
CA ALA A 96 -8.93 -13.46 7.34
C ALA A 96 -7.47 -13.74 7.01
N PHE A 97 -7.15 -14.98 6.64
CA PHE A 97 -5.79 -15.37 6.27
C PHE A 97 -5.23 -14.49 5.15
N LEU A 98 -5.99 -14.37 4.05
CA LEU A 98 -5.56 -13.58 2.90
C LEU A 98 -5.40 -12.11 3.29
N PHE A 99 -6.32 -11.58 4.09
CA PHE A 99 -6.23 -10.19 4.55
C PHE A 99 -4.99 -9.94 5.42
N VAL A 100 -4.74 -10.78 6.43
CA VAL A 100 -3.52 -10.68 7.27
C VAL A 100 -2.27 -10.76 6.40
N TRP A 101 -2.22 -11.72 5.48
CA TRP A 101 -1.10 -11.91 4.58
C TRP A 101 -0.88 -10.66 3.69
N THR A 102 -1.96 -10.08 3.16
CA THR A 102 -1.91 -8.83 2.40
C THR A 102 -1.35 -7.69 3.24
N ILE A 103 -1.79 -7.52 4.50
CA ILE A 103 -1.27 -6.48 5.39
C ILE A 103 0.25 -6.62 5.59
N LEU A 104 0.73 -7.85 5.79
CA LEU A 104 2.17 -8.13 5.94
C LEU A 104 2.95 -7.82 4.65
N ALA A 105 2.48 -8.32 3.51
CA ALA A 105 3.12 -8.10 2.21
C ALA A 105 3.12 -6.61 1.81
N LEU A 106 2.03 -5.90 2.11
CA LEU A 106 1.92 -4.46 1.95
C LEU A 106 2.96 -3.73 2.79
N GLY A 107 3.06 -4.03 4.08
CA GLY A 107 4.03 -3.41 4.97
C GLY A 107 5.48 -3.59 4.49
N ILE A 108 5.83 -4.80 4.06
CA ILE A 108 7.17 -5.12 3.53
C ILE A 108 7.47 -4.28 2.27
N THR A 109 6.58 -4.31 1.28
CA THR A 109 6.81 -3.63 0.00
C THR A 109 6.76 -2.11 0.12
N ALA A 110 5.88 -1.57 0.96
CA ALA A 110 5.78 -0.15 1.24
C ALA A 110 7.05 0.36 1.94
N ALA A 111 7.49 -0.31 3.02
CA ALA A 111 8.71 0.06 3.73
C ALA A 111 9.94 0.01 2.81
N PHE A 112 10.08 -1.03 1.98
CA PHE A 112 11.18 -1.13 1.04
C PHE A 112 11.14 -0.03 -0.04
N SER A 113 9.96 0.30 -0.55
CA SER A 113 9.76 1.40 -1.50
C SER A 113 10.14 2.77 -0.91
N ILE A 114 9.84 3.02 0.38
CA ILE A 114 10.28 4.22 1.11
C ILE A 114 11.80 4.29 1.13
N ILE A 115 12.49 3.21 1.52
CA ILE A 115 13.96 3.18 1.61
C ILE A 115 14.59 3.46 0.24
N LEU A 116 14.12 2.77 -0.81
CA LEU A 116 14.66 2.89 -2.16
C LEU A 116 14.41 4.27 -2.77
N SER A 117 13.21 4.84 -2.60
CA SER A 117 12.88 6.18 -3.09
C SER A 117 13.65 7.27 -2.34
N ALA A 118 13.82 7.15 -1.02
CA ALA A 118 14.65 8.05 -0.23
C ALA A 118 16.12 8.03 -0.69
N ARG A 119 16.70 6.84 -0.86
CA ARG A 119 18.05 6.70 -1.44
C ARG A 119 18.15 7.35 -2.82
N ALA A 120 17.09 7.27 -3.63
CA ALA A 120 17.08 7.87 -4.96
C ALA A 120 16.90 9.39 -5.00
N LEU A 121 16.36 9.98 -3.94
CA LEU A 121 16.27 11.43 -3.78
C LEU A 121 17.57 12.05 -3.27
N LEU A 122 18.34 11.29 -2.51
CA LEU A 122 19.62 11.72 -1.92
C LEU A 122 20.82 11.58 -2.86
N SER A 123 20.66 10.89 -3.99
CA SER A 123 21.67 10.76 -5.06
C SER A 123 21.61 11.91 -6.06
#